data_AF-A0A846BB41-F1
#
_entry.id   AF-A0A846BB41-F1
#
_cell.length_a   1.000
_cell.length_b   1.000
_cell.length_c   1.000
_cell.angle_alpha   90.00
_cell.angle_beta   90.00
_cell.angle_gamma   90.00
#
_symmetry.space_group_name_H-M   'P 1'
#
loop_
_entity.id
_entity.type
_entity.pdbx_description
1 polymer ?
#
loop_
_entity_poly.entity_id
_entity_poly.type
_entity_poly.pdbx_seq_one_letter_code
_entity_poly.pdbx_strand_id
1 'polypeptide(L)'
;MLQVNSAFEGDTDLVAKVQVMGQYPADEQIAIRDSLTDLNIALKAPVVFARDRLLDYQHKTYFPWNDFFDVRQQLSQMWQG
;
A
#
# COMPACT_ATOMS: atom_id res chain seq x y z
N MET A 1 15.81 16.30 22.13
CA MET A 1 14.72 16.54 21.16
C MET A 1 14.95 15.58 20.00
N LEU A 2 13.99 14.70 19.67
CA LEU A 2 14.13 13.76 18.55
C LEU A 2 13.80 14.55 17.27
N GLN A 3 14.77 14.69 16.36
CA GLN A 3 14.53 15.31 15.05
C GLN A 3 14.41 14.21 14.00
N VAL A 4 13.28 14.22 13.30
CA VAL A 4 13.03 13.36 12.15
C VAL A 4 13.82 13.93 10.98
N ASN A 5 14.80 13.18 10.48
CA ASN A 5 15.49 13.48 9.23
C ASN A 5 14.84 12.64 8.12
N SER A 6 13.90 13.21 7.38
CA SER A 6 13.31 12.59 6.19
C SER A 6 13.37 13.58 5.04
N ALA A 7 14.00 13.17 3.93
CA ALA A 7 14.02 13.96 2.69
C ALA A 7 12.64 14.01 1.98
N PHE A 8 11.60 13.43 2.59
CA PHE A 8 10.27 13.25 2.01
C PHE A 8 9.18 13.97 2.81
N GLU A 9 9.51 15.01 3.59
CA GLU A 9 8.51 15.96 4.09
C GLU A 9 7.91 16.76 2.92
N GLY A 10 6.99 16.13 2.18
CA GLY A 10 6.00 16.84 1.39
C GLY A 10 4.81 17.22 2.26
N ASP A 11 4.09 18.29 1.92
CA ASP A 11 2.98 18.88 2.68
C ASP A 11 1.83 17.92 3.08
N THR A 12 1.87 16.65 2.66
CA THR A 12 1.05 15.57 3.20
C THR A 12 1.82 14.22 3.14
N ASP A 13 1.81 13.44 4.23
CA ASP A 13 2.36 12.05 4.34
C ASP A 13 1.98 11.14 3.14
N LEU A 14 0.86 11.48 2.50
CA LEU A 14 0.24 10.84 1.34
C LEU A 14 1.11 10.89 0.07
N VAL A 15 1.85 11.98 -0.17
CA VAL A 15 2.65 12.17 -1.40
C VAL A 15 4.02 11.50 -1.26
N ALA A 16 4.57 11.52 -0.05
CA ALA A 16 5.88 10.97 0.28
C ALA A 16 6.00 9.48 -0.05
N LYS A 17 5.05 8.67 0.42
CA LYS A 17 5.10 7.21 0.25
C LYS A 17 5.03 6.76 -1.21
N VAL A 18 4.28 7.49 -2.03
CA VAL A 18 4.19 7.27 -3.47
C VAL A 18 5.49 7.62 -4.19
N GLN A 19 6.14 8.70 -3.80
CA GLN A 19 7.45 9.09 -4.34
C GLN A 19 8.51 8.06 -3.98
N VAL A 20 8.50 7.57 -2.73
CA VAL A 20 9.37 6.47 -2.29
C VAL A 20 9.17 5.23 -3.16
N MET A 21 7.94 4.77 -3.39
CA MET A 21 7.69 3.62 -4.28
C MET A 21 8.25 3.78 -5.68
N GLY A 22 8.24 5.00 -6.22
CA GLY A 22 8.81 5.31 -7.54
C GLY A 22 10.34 5.18 -7.60
N GLN A 23 11.03 5.22 -6.47
CA GLN A 23 12.49 5.08 -6.40
C GLN A 23 12.95 3.62 -6.31
N TYR A 24 12.04 2.69 -6.01
CA TYR A 24 12.33 1.27 -5.83
C TYR A 24 11.55 0.44 -6.87
N PRO A 25 12.05 0.35 -8.12
CA PRO A 25 11.44 -0.51 -9.12
C PRO A 25 11.52 -1.98 -8.65
N ALA A 26 10.45 -2.71 -8.86
CA ALA A 26 10.34 -4.13 -8.56
C ALA A 26 9.47 -4.80 -9.64
N ASP A 27 9.69 -6.10 -9.87
CA ASP A 27 8.88 -6.88 -10.81
C ASP A 27 7.39 -6.88 -10.40
N GLU A 28 7.14 -6.83 -9.09
CA GLU A 28 5.81 -6.65 -8.53
C GLU A 28 5.84 -5.70 -7.33
N GLN A 29 4.90 -4.76 -7.28
CA GLN A 29 4.73 -3.82 -6.16
C GLN A 29 3.41 -4.10 -5.43
N ILE A 30 3.51 -4.52 -4.17
CA ILE A 30 2.34 -4.88 -3.34
C ILE A 30 2.20 -3.86 -2.21
N ALA A 31 1.02 -3.24 -2.11
CA ALA A 31 0.66 -2.37 -0.99
C ALA A 31 -0.22 -3.12 0.01
N ILE A 32 0.07 -3.00 1.32
CA ILE A 32 -0.76 -3.56 2.40
C ILE A 32 -1.10 -2.42 3.36
N ARG A 33 -2.37 -2.00 3.41
CA ARG A 33 -2.79 -0.75 4.07
C ARG A 33 -4.14 -0.88 4.75
N ASP A 34 -4.42 0.02 5.69
CA ASP A 34 -5.65 0.04 6.50
C ASP A 34 -6.29 1.43 6.65
N SER A 35 -5.60 2.49 6.24
CA SER A 35 -6.08 3.87 6.37
C SER A 35 -6.41 4.53 5.03
N LEU A 36 -7.41 5.40 5.03
CA LEU A 36 -7.73 6.28 3.88
C LEU A 36 -6.59 7.23 3.52
N THR A 37 -5.68 7.50 4.44
CA THR A 37 -4.45 8.25 4.13
C THR A 37 -3.58 7.50 3.11
N ASP A 38 -3.71 6.19 2.99
CA ASP A 38 -2.94 5.43 2.02
C ASP A 38 -3.62 5.30 0.66
N LEU A 39 -4.71 6.05 0.43
CA LEU A 39 -5.45 6.03 -0.84
C LEU A 39 -4.54 6.27 -2.05
N ASN A 40 -3.62 7.23 -1.98
CA ASN A 40 -2.72 7.53 -3.11
C ASN A 40 -1.80 6.34 -3.46
N ILE A 41 -1.39 5.56 -2.47
CA ILE A 41 -0.62 4.33 -2.67
C ILE A 41 -1.54 3.25 -3.24
N ALA A 42 -2.73 3.09 -2.66
CA ALA A 42 -3.72 2.12 -3.11
C ALA A 42 -4.11 2.34 -4.58
N LEU A 43 -4.18 3.58 -5.05
CA LEU A 43 -4.46 3.87 -6.47
C LEU A 43 -3.29 3.50 -7.37
N LYS A 44 -2.04 3.68 -6.93
CA LYS A 44 -0.84 3.50 -7.75
C LYS A 44 -0.26 2.09 -7.75
N ALA A 45 -0.35 1.37 -6.64
CA ALA A 45 0.18 0.01 -6.55
C ALA A 45 -0.66 -0.96 -7.39
N PRO A 46 -0.05 -1.89 -8.14
CA PRO A 46 -0.78 -2.86 -8.95
C PRO A 46 -1.58 -3.85 -8.09
N VAL A 47 -1.02 -4.29 -6.96
CA VAL A 47 -1.69 -5.17 -6.00
C VAL A 47 -1.85 -4.44 -4.67
N VAL A 48 -3.06 -4.49 -4.11
CA VAL A 48 -3.39 -3.77 -2.88
C VAL A 48 -4.20 -4.66 -1.95
N PHE A 49 -3.64 -4.93 -0.78
CA PHE A 49 -4.34 -5.44 0.38
C PHE A 49 -4.87 -4.25 1.18
N ALA A 50 -6.18 -4.17 1.35
CA ALA A 50 -6.85 -3.09 2.06
C ALA A 50 -7.76 -3.64 3.15
N ARG A 51 -7.99 -2.86 4.20
CA ARG A 51 -9.03 -3.14 5.20
C ARG A 51 -9.73 -1.86 5.63
N ASP A 52 -10.76 -2.00 6.46
CA ASP A 52 -11.57 -0.89 6.98
C ASP A 52 -12.11 0.01 5.84
N ARG A 53 -12.13 1.32 6.06
CA ARG A 53 -12.71 2.32 5.13
C ARG A 53 -12.01 2.39 3.78
N LEU A 54 -10.81 1.82 3.66
CA LEU A 54 -10.08 1.80 2.39
C LEU A 54 -10.73 0.82 1.39
N LEU A 55 -11.37 -0.25 1.87
CA LEU A 55 -12.09 -1.22 1.03
C LEU A 55 -13.28 -0.59 0.29
N ASP A 56 -13.92 0.41 0.91
CA ASP A 56 -15.11 1.07 0.38
C ASP A 56 -14.77 2.14 -0.66
N TYR A 57 -13.49 2.39 -0.92
CA TYR A 57 -13.04 3.55 -1.68
C TYR A 57 -12.61 3.20 -3.12
N GLN A 58 -13.48 3.56 -4.08
CA GLN A 58 -13.36 3.35 -5.55
C GLN A 58 -13.63 1.94 -6.08
N HIS A 59 -13.80 1.85 -7.41
CA HIS A 59 -14.02 0.61 -8.18
C HIS A 59 -12.71 -0.15 -8.50
N LYS A 60 -11.72 -0.11 -7.61
CA LYS A 60 -10.49 -0.90 -7.76
C LYS A 60 -10.63 -2.22 -7.00
N THR A 61 -10.11 -3.30 -7.56
CA THR A 61 -10.06 -4.58 -6.85
C THR A 61 -9.04 -4.49 -5.70
N TYR A 62 -9.54 -4.57 -4.47
CA TYR A 62 -8.72 -4.72 -3.28
C TYR A 62 -8.82 -6.13 -2.73
N PHE A 63 -7.73 -6.61 -2.15
CA PHE A 63 -7.70 -7.85 -1.38
C PHE A 63 -7.97 -7.53 0.10
N PRO A 64 -9.11 -7.93 0.67
CA PRO A 64 -9.36 -7.75 2.10
C PRO A 64 -8.38 -8.60 2.92
N TRP A 65 -8.01 -8.12 4.10
CA TRP A 65 -7.16 -8.86 5.03
C TRP A 65 -7.49 -8.50 6.49
N ASN A 66 -7.36 -9.46 7.40
CA ASN A 66 -7.47 -9.26 8.84
C ASN A 66 -6.08 -9.31 9.49
N ASP A 67 -5.27 -10.30 9.10
CA ASP A 67 -3.90 -10.45 9.57
C ASP A 67 -2.94 -10.85 8.43
N PHE A 68 -1.65 -11.00 8.76
CA PHE A 68 -0.63 -11.31 7.76
C PHE A 68 -0.70 -12.74 7.19
N PHE A 69 -1.48 -13.64 7.80
CA PHE A 69 -1.70 -14.97 7.24
C PHE A 69 -2.60 -14.90 6.00
N ASP A 70 -3.61 -14.02 6.00
CA ASP A 70 -4.47 -13.77 4.84
C ASP A 70 -3.63 -13.25 3.65
N VAL A 71 -2.78 -12.25 3.91
CA VAL A 71 -1.88 -11.68 2.91
C VAL A 71 -0.97 -12.76 2.32
N ARG A 72 -0.32 -13.55 3.20
CA ARG A 72 0.57 -14.64 2.77
C ARG A 72 -0.16 -15.67 1.93
N GLN A 73 -1.37 -16.06 2.34
CA GLN A 73 -2.18 -17.05 1.62
C GLN A 73 -2.53 -16.55 0.22
N GLN A 74 -2.98 -15.31 0.11
CA GLN A 74 -3.33 -14.71 -1.17
C GLN A 74 -2.12 -14.59 -2.10
N LEU A 75 -0.98 -14.13 -1.60
CA LEU A 75 0.26 -14.05 -2.38
C LEU A 75 0.73 -15.44 -2.84
N SER A 76 0.60 -16.44 -1.96
CA SER A 76 0.95 -17.82 -2.31
C SER A 76 0.07 -18.36 -3.45
N GLN A 77 -1.21 -17.96 -3.51
CA GLN A 77 -2.10 -18.34 -4.61
C GLN A 77 -1.76 -17.59 -5.91
N MET A 78 -1.42 -16.30 -5.82
CA MET A 78 -1.02 -15.49 -6.99
C MET A 78 0.25 -16.02 -7.64
N TRP A 79 1.22 -16.47 -6.83
CA TRP A 79 2.53 -16.94 -7.30
C TRP A 79 2.61 -18.45 -7.54
N GLN A 80 1.50 -19.17 -7.45
CA GLN A 80 1.44 -20.60 -7.79
C GLN A 80 1.39 -20.87 -9.31
N GLY A 81 1.61 -19.84 -10.14
CA GLY A 81 1.70 -19.92 -11.61
C GLY A 81 3.11 -20.15 -12.11
#